data_AF-A0A1V4ECC7-F1
#
_entry.id   AF-A0A1V4ECC7-F1
#
_cell.length_a   1.000
_cell.length_b   1.000
_cell.length_c   1.000
_cell.angle_alpha   90.00
_cell.angle_beta   90.00
_cell.angle_gamma   90.00
#
_symmetry.space_group_name_H-M   'P 1'
#
loop_
_entity.id
_entity.type
_entity.pdbx_description
1 polymer ?
#
loop_
_entity_poly.entity_id
_entity_poly.type
_entity_poly.pdbx_seq_one_letter_code
_entity_poly.pdbx_strand_id
1 'polypeptide(L)'
;MATVELTFSALPAHVRTARLVATAIARRTGVAEAILDEVRLAVGEACSRAVEAHRLHCPGEPVRIELRDDAGRFEVTVTDAAPSEDVTPQVLEANGSLMPEIDNLGIAVIAGLADDVEVLPGPKGMRIRMSWPASPNGVAAL
;
A
#
# COMPACT_ATOMS: atom_id res chain seq x y z
N MET A 1 -14.90 -7.67 -5.20
CA MET A 1 -14.11 -8.91 -5.03
C MET A 1 -12.69 -8.58 -5.43
N ALA A 2 -11.66 -8.92 -4.64
CA ALA A 2 -10.29 -8.62 -5.04
C ALA A 2 -9.89 -9.45 -6.26
N THR A 3 -9.29 -8.80 -7.26
CA THR A 3 -8.88 -9.45 -8.51
C THR A 3 -7.69 -10.38 -8.25
N VAL A 4 -6.80 -9.98 -7.33
CA VAL A 4 -5.65 -10.78 -6.87
C VAL A 4 -5.40 -10.53 -5.39
N GLU A 5 -5.06 -11.58 -4.65
CA GLU A 5 -4.59 -11.50 -3.27
C GLU A 5 -3.21 -12.17 -3.15
N LEU A 6 -2.29 -11.50 -2.45
CA LEU A 6 -0.96 -12.01 -2.15
C LEU A 6 -0.77 -12.04 -0.63
N THR A 7 -0.30 -13.16 -0.11
CA THR A 7 0.09 -13.29 1.30
C THR A 7 1.53 -13.81 1.36
N PHE A 8 2.41 -13.17 2.14
CA PHE A 8 3.81 -13.56 2.25
C PHE A 8 4.37 -13.35 3.66
N SER A 9 5.42 -14.11 4.00
CA SER A 9 6.13 -13.93 5.27
C SER A 9 6.86 -12.59 5.29
N ALA A 10 6.92 -11.94 6.45
CA ALA A 10 7.50 -10.62 6.66
C ALA A 10 9.05 -10.59 6.50
N LEU A 11 9.52 -10.78 5.26
CA LEU A 11 10.93 -10.77 4.89
C LEU A 11 11.16 -9.68 3.83
N PRO A 12 12.21 -8.85 3.94
CA PRO A 12 12.51 -7.79 2.96
C PRO A 12 12.62 -8.29 1.52
N ALA A 13 13.03 -9.56 1.33
CA ALA A 13 13.10 -10.19 0.01
C ALA A 13 11.74 -10.21 -0.73
N HIS A 14 10.62 -10.33 0.00
CA HIS A 14 9.27 -10.41 -0.60
C HIS A 14 8.70 -9.04 -1.01
N VAL A 15 9.24 -7.92 -0.51
CA VAL A 15 8.86 -6.57 -0.95
C VAL A 15 9.13 -6.39 -2.45
N ARG A 16 10.20 -6.99 -2.97
CA ARG A 16 10.48 -6.97 -4.42
C ARG A 16 9.41 -7.72 -5.19
N THR A 17 8.99 -8.88 -4.72
CA THR A 17 7.92 -9.69 -5.34
C THR A 17 6.60 -8.94 -5.34
N ALA A 18 6.21 -8.33 -4.21
CA ALA A 18 5.01 -7.52 -4.09
C ALA A 18 4.96 -6.40 -5.14
N ARG A 19 6.07 -5.66 -5.29
CA ARG A 19 6.21 -4.61 -6.31
C ARG A 19 6.03 -5.14 -7.73
N LEU A 20 6.67 -6.27 -8.07
CA LEU A 20 6.54 -6.87 -9.41
C LEU A 20 5.10 -7.28 -9.72
N VAL A 21 4.43 -7.91 -8.76
CA VAL A 21 3.03 -8.34 -8.90
C VAL A 21 2.10 -7.15 -9.05
N ALA A 22 2.24 -6.13 -8.18
CA ALA A 22 1.42 -4.93 -8.24
C ALA A 22 1.57 -4.17 -9.57
N THR A 23 2.81 -3.94 -10.03
CA THR A 23 3.05 -3.29 -11.33
C THR A 23 2.50 -4.10 -12.50
N ALA A 24 2.64 -5.43 -12.48
CA ALA A 24 2.10 -6.28 -13.54
C ALA A 24 0.56 -6.20 -13.61
N ILE A 25 -0.11 -6.14 -12.46
CA ILE A 25 -1.56 -6.04 -12.40
C ILE A 25 -2.02 -4.63 -12.76
N ALA A 26 -1.37 -3.58 -12.25
CA ALA A 26 -1.64 -2.19 -12.63
C ALA A 26 -1.59 -1.99 -14.15
N ARG A 27 -0.54 -2.51 -14.81
CA ARG A 27 -0.42 -2.47 -16.28
C ARG A 27 -1.58 -3.21 -16.96
N ARG A 28 -1.97 -4.37 -16.42
CA ARG A 28 -3.08 -5.17 -16.96
C ARG A 28 -4.44 -4.48 -16.78
N THR A 29 -4.64 -3.72 -15.71
CA THR A 29 -5.88 -2.98 -15.44
C THR A 29 -5.93 -1.64 -16.18
N GLY A 30 -4.87 -1.27 -16.91
CA GLY A 30 -4.84 -0.06 -17.74
C GLY A 30 -4.41 1.20 -17.00
N VAL A 31 -3.65 1.06 -15.91
CA VAL A 31 -2.89 2.17 -15.32
C VAL A 31 -1.87 2.67 -16.33
N ALA A 32 -1.75 3.99 -16.49
CA ALA A 32 -0.85 4.59 -17.47
C ALA A 32 0.62 4.29 -17.16
N GLU A 33 1.42 4.02 -18.19
CA GLU A 33 2.85 3.66 -18.03
C GLU A 33 3.63 4.71 -17.22
N ALA A 34 3.30 6.00 -17.39
CA ALA A 34 3.95 7.11 -16.72
C ALA A 34 3.81 7.09 -15.18
N ILE A 35 2.76 6.46 -14.64
CA ILE A 35 2.51 6.38 -13.19
C ILE A 35 2.80 4.99 -12.61
N LEU A 36 3.28 4.03 -13.41
CA LEU A 36 3.62 2.69 -12.90
C LEU A 36 4.80 2.71 -11.92
N ASP A 37 5.72 3.65 -12.06
CA ASP A 37 6.82 3.83 -11.10
C ASP A 37 6.32 4.36 -9.75
N GLU A 38 5.26 5.18 -9.76
CA GLU A 38 4.59 5.67 -8.56
C GLU A 38 3.90 4.52 -7.80
N VAL A 39 3.13 3.69 -8.52
CA VAL A 39 2.54 2.45 -7.97
C VAL A 39 3.61 1.57 -7.35
N ARG A 40 4.71 1.35 -8.07
CA ARG A 40 5.80 0.49 -7.62
C ARG A 40 6.46 1.03 -6.33
N LEU A 41 6.67 2.34 -6.25
CA LEU A 41 7.28 2.98 -5.09
C LEU A 41 6.33 2.94 -3.88
N ALA A 42 5.07 3.34 -4.05
CA ALA A 42 4.08 3.35 -2.99
C ALA A 42 3.83 1.94 -2.39
N VAL A 43 3.70 0.92 -3.24
CA VAL A 43 3.63 -0.49 -2.80
C VAL A 43 4.88 -0.90 -2.04
N GLY A 44 6.05 -0.44 -2.48
CA GLY A 44 7.33 -0.68 -1.82
C GLY A 44 7.37 -0.12 -0.40
N GLU A 45 6.98 1.14 -0.23
CA GLU A 45 6.95 1.80 1.07
C GLU A 45 5.96 1.11 2.02
N ALA A 46 4.72 0.87 1.57
CA ALA A 46 3.69 0.23 2.38
C ALA A 46 4.10 -1.19 2.83
N CYS A 47 4.69 -1.97 1.93
CA CYS A 47 5.16 -3.32 2.25
C CYS A 47 6.40 -3.30 3.16
N SER A 48 7.32 -2.35 2.97
CA SER A 48 8.52 -2.25 3.81
C SER A 48 8.14 -1.91 5.25
N ARG A 49 7.23 -0.96 5.43
CA ARG A 49 6.63 -0.59 6.72
C ARG A 49 5.97 -1.80 7.40
N ALA A 50 5.11 -2.52 6.68
CA ALA A 50 4.44 -3.72 7.20
C ALA A 50 5.44 -4.82 7.61
N VAL A 51 6.47 -5.05 6.78
CA VAL A 51 7.53 -6.04 7.06
C VAL A 51 8.33 -5.65 8.30
N GLU A 52 8.68 -4.38 8.47
CA GLU A 52 9.42 -3.90 9.63
C GLU A 52 8.60 -4.05 10.92
N ALA A 53 7.34 -3.63 10.89
CA ALA A 53 6.42 -3.77 12.03
C ALA A 53 6.23 -5.24 12.43
N HIS A 54 6.09 -6.15 11.46
CA HIS A 54 5.99 -7.59 11.73
C HIS A 54 7.29 -8.17 12.31
N ARG A 55 8.45 -7.80 11.78
CA ARG A 55 9.74 -8.30 12.27
C ARG A 55 9.95 -7.97 13.75
N LEU A 56 9.42 -6.85 14.22
CA LEU A 56 9.52 -6.42 15.61
C LEU A 56 8.48 -7.08 16.52
N HIS A 57 7.22 -7.19 16.07
CA HIS A 57 6.12 -7.54 16.97
C HIS A 57 5.46 -8.90 16.70
N CYS A 58 5.44 -9.37 15.46
CA CYS A 58 4.72 -10.58 15.05
C CYS A 58 5.36 -11.30 13.84
N PRO A 59 6.63 -11.75 13.93
CA PRO A 59 7.37 -12.26 12.77
C PRO A 59 6.79 -13.54 12.15
N GLY A 60 5.93 -14.26 12.89
CA GLY A 60 5.24 -15.45 12.41
C GLY A 60 3.93 -15.15 11.65
N GLU A 61 3.41 -13.93 11.74
CA GLU A 61 2.19 -13.53 11.02
C GLU A 61 2.55 -13.03 9.60
N PRO A 62 1.75 -13.34 8.58
CA PRO A 62 2.04 -12.91 7.22
C PRO A 62 1.50 -11.51 6.91
N VAL A 63 2.16 -10.83 5.97
CA VAL A 63 1.65 -9.58 5.37
C VAL A 63 0.69 -9.95 4.24
N ARG A 64 -0.44 -9.22 4.15
CA ARG A 64 -1.47 -9.41 3.12
C ARG A 64 -1.53 -8.19 2.19
N ILE A 65 -1.63 -8.44 0.90
CA ILE A 65 -1.88 -7.43 -0.13
C ILE A 65 -3.10 -7.86 -0.95
N GLU A 66 -4.05 -6.95 -1.11
CA GLU A 66 -5.20 -7.09 -2.00
C GLU A 66 -5.05 -6.09 -3.14
N LEU A 67 -5.24 -6.56 -4.38
CA LEU A 67 -5.13 -5.78 -5.60
C LEU A 67 -6.47 -5.85 -6.32
N ARG A 68 -7.12 -4.70 -6.51
CA ARG A 68 -8.47 -4.61 -7.06
C ARG A 68 -8.50 -3.70 -8.26
N ASP A 69 -9.33 -4.10 -9.21
CA ASP A 69 -9.78 -3.24 -10.32
C ASP A 69 -11.23 -2.90 -10.02
N ASP A 70 -11.49 -1.66 -9.63
CA ASP A 70 -12.82 -1.20 -9.24
C ASP A 70 -13.16 0.12 -9.92
N ALA A 71 -14.27 0.14 -10.65
CA ALA A 71 -14.83 1.35 -11.27
C ALA A 71 -13.83 2.24 -12.04
N GLY A 72 -12.84 1.66 -12.73
CA GLY A 72 -11.81 2.43 -13.46
C GLY A 72 -10.69 2.96 -12.56
N ARG A 73 -10.47 2.31 -11.41
CA ARG A 73 -9.39 2.59 -10.48
C ARG A 73 -8.66 1.30 -10.16
N PHE A 74 -7.34 1.38 -10.12
CA PHE A 74 -6.51 0.32 -9.57
C PHE A 74 -6.29 0.62 -8.09
N GLU A 75 -6.78 -0.27 -7.23
CA GLU A 75 -6.66 -0.14 -5.78
C GLU A 75 -5.70 -1.21 -5.24
N VAL A 76 -4.84 -0.78 -4.31
CA VAL A 76 -3.96 -1.64 -3.54
C VAL A 76 -4.26 -1.46 -2.07
N THR A 77 -4.52 -2.55 -1.36
CA THR A 77 -4.65 -2.56 0.09
C THR A 77 -3.56 -3.43 0.69
N VAL A 78 -2.70 -2.85 1.54
CA VAL A 78 -1.69 -3.57 2.33
C VAL A 78 -2.18 -3.65 3.77
N THR A 79 -2.25 -4.87 4.31
CA THR A 79 -2.68 -5.12 5.69
C THR A 79 -1.59 -5.85 6.46
N ASP A 80 -1.27 -5.32 7.64
CA ASP A 80 -0.39 -5.94 8.62
C ASP A 80 -1.17 -6.36 9.88
N ALA A 81 -0.52 -7.18 10.71
CA ALA A 81 -1.02 -7.70 11.97
C ALA A 81 -0.10 -7.32 13.14
N ALA A 82 0.71 -6.27 12.97
CA ALA A 82 1.56 -5.75 14.03
C ALA A 82 0.70 -4.88 14.95
N PRO A 83 0.79 -5.04 16.29
CA PRO A 83 0.02 -4.23 17.22
C PRO A 83 0.26 -2.74 16.95
N SER A 84 -0.79 -2.02 16.60
CA SER A 84 -0.77 -0.58 16.50
C SER A 84 -1.22 -0.02 17.85
N GLU A 85 -0.29 0.46 18.68
CA GLU A 85 -0.67 1.23 19.86
C GLU A 85 -1.41 2.50 19.38
N ASP A 86 -2.72 2.56 19.66
CA ASP A 86 -3.64 3.69 19.46
C ASP A 86 -3.35 4.59 18.25
N VAL A 87 -3.42 4.03 17.03
CA VAL A 87 -3.57 4.85 15.81
C VAL A 87 -4.97 5.46 15.85
N THR A 88 -5.08 6.64 16.43
CA THR A 88 -6.23 7.52 16.15
C THR A 88 -6.33 7.68 14.62
N PRO A 89 -7.52 7.55 14.00
CA PRO A 89 -7.68 7.77 12.57
C PRO A 89 -7.34 9.23 12.26
N GLN A 90 -6.07 9.48 11.90
CA GLN A 90 -5.61 10.79 11.49
C GLN A 90 -5.84 10.90 9.99
N VAL A 91 -6.90 11.63 9.62
CA VAL A 91 -6.89 12.39 8.37
C VAL A 91 -5.63 13.24 8.47
N LEU A 92 -4.75 13.18 7.47
CA LEU A 92 -3.43 13.83 7.50
C LEU A 92 -3.58 15.36 7.55
N GLU A 93 -3.91 15.92 8.71
CA GLU A 93 -3.83 17.34 9.00
C GLU A 93 -2.39 17.64 9.42
N ALA A 94 -1.84 18.72 8.86
CA ALA A 94 -0.42 19.08 8.81
C ALA A 94 0.27 19.40 10.16
N ASN A 95 -0.14 18.82 11.29
CA ASN A 95 0.41 19.16 12.60
C ASN A 95 0.90 17.93 13.38
N GLY A 96 2.23 17.81 13.45
CA GLY A 96 2.97 16.63 13.88
C GLY A 96 2.70 16.16 15.32
N SER A 97 2.29 14.90 15.44
CA SER A 97 2.56 14.09 16.63
C SER A 97 3.40 12.88 16.24
N LEU A 98 4.40 12.63 17.09
CA LEU A 98 5.56 11.79 16.83
C LEU A 98 5.20 10.30 16.94
N MET A 99 4.82 9.69 15.82
CA MET A 99 5.28 8.31 15.54
C MET A 99 6.78 8.35 15.21
N PRO A 100 7.53 7.24 15.35
CA PRO A 100 8.93 7.22 14.92
C PRO A 100 9.03 7.76 13.49
N GLU A 101 9.81 8.83 13.31
CA GLU A 101 9.76 9.72 12.13
C GLU A 101 9.88 9.00 10.77
N ILE A 102 10.39 7.77 10.77
CA ILE A 102 10.57 6.90 9.60
C ILE A 102 9.24 6.33 9.09
N ASP A 103 8.32 5.92 9.98
CA ASP A 103 7.00 5.40 9.58
C ASP A 103 6.14 6.48 8.92
N ASN A 104 6.29 7.72 9.38
CA ASN A 104 5.57 8.86 8.83
C ASN A 104 6.11 9.27 7.45
N LEU A 105 7.42 9.13 7.21
CA LEU A 105 8.01 9.43 5.90
C LEU A 105 7.47 8.49 4.82
N GLY A 106 7.40 7.17 5.08
CA GLY A 106 6.85 6.20 4.13
C GLY A 106 5.39 6.50 3.77
N ILE A 107 4.57 6.87 4.76
CA ILE A 107 3.17 7.28 4.55
C ILE A 107 3.09 8.58 3.75
N ALA A 108 3.93 9.56 4.05
CA ALA A 108 3.98 10.81 3.29
C ALA A 108 4.39 10.60 1.82
N VAL A 109 5.33 9.68 1.56
CA VAL A 109 5.69 9.27 0.20
C VAL A 109 4.51 8.63 -0.51
N ILE A 110 3.79 7.71 0.14
CA ILE A 110 2.58 7.10 -0.44
C ILE A 110 1.53 8.16 -0.77
N ALA A 111 1.28 9.10 0.16
CA ALA A 111 0.33 10.20 -0.03
C ALA A 111 0.71 11.15 -1.17
N GLY A 112 2.00 11.29 -1.49
CA GLY A 112 2.48 12.08 -2.62
C GLY A 112 2.43 11.36 -3.97
N LEU A 113 2.18 10.03 -4.00
CA LEU A 113 2.25 9.19 -5.20
C LEU A 113 0.89 8.62 -5.62
N ALA A 114 -0.06 8.50 -4.71
CA ALA A 114 -1.39 7.94 -4.98
C ALA A 114 -2.44 9.06 -4.96
N ASP A 115 -3.45 8.92 -5.82
CA ASP A 115 -4.56 9.89 -5.91
C ASP A 115 -5.42 9.90 -4.64
N ASP A 116 -5.57 8.73 -4.02
CA ASP A 116 -6.34 8.56 -2.78
C ASP A 116 -5.60 7.57 -1.88
N VAL A 117 -5.53 7.91 -0.59
CA VAL A 117 -4.83 7.15 0.44
C VAL A 117 -5.63 7.18 1.73
N GLU A 118 -5.97 6.00 2.24
CA GLU A 118 -6.58 5.82 3.55
C GLU A 118 -5.71 4.93 4.43
N VAL A 119 -5.44 5.40 5.64
CA VAL A 119 -4.75 4.63 6.67
C VAL A 119 -5.74 4.36 7.79
N LEU A 120 -6.09 3.09 7.97
CA LEU A 120 -7.11 2.66 8.92
C LEU A 120 -6.52 1.65 9.91
N PRO A 121 -6.94 1.68 11.18
CA PRO A 121 -6.68 0.57 12.08
C PRO A 121 -7.43 -0.67 11.57
N GLY A 122 -6.70 -1.77 11.44
CA GLY A 122 -7.22 -3.11 11.22
C GLY A 122 -7.44 -3.86 12.54
N PRO A 123 -8.07 -5.05 12.52
CA PRO A 123 -8.40 -5.80 13.73
C PRO A 123 -7.19 -6.21 14.59
N LYS A 124 -6.01 -6.34 13.98
CA LYS A 124 -4.76 -6.76 14.64
C LYS A 124 -3.58 -5.82 14.38
N GLY A 125 -3.75 -4.82 13.52
CA GLY A 125 -2.66 -3.97 13.05
C GLY A 125 -3.18 -2.88 12.15
N MET A 126 -2.47 -2.55 11.07
CA MET A 126 -2.84 -1.43 10.21
C MET A 126 -3.26 -1.88 8.80
N ARG A 127 -4.07 -1.05 8.15
CA ARG A 127 -4.44 -1.18 6.74
C ARG A 127 -4.15 0.12 6.01
N ILE A 128 -3.36 0.04 4.95
CA ILE A 128 -3.13 1.14 4.00
C ILE A 128 -3.85 0.80 2.70
N ARG A 129 -4.86 1.60 2.34
CA ARG A 129 -5.53 1.55 1.05
C ARG A 129 -5.03 2.71 0.21
N MET A 130 -4.67 2.45 -1.03
CA MET A 130 -4.20 3.46 -1.98
C MET A 130 -4.74 3.15 -3.38
N SER A 131 -5.02 4.18 -4.18
CA SER A 131 -5.58 3.98 -5.52
C SER A 131 -5.05 4.95 -6.59
N TRP A 132 -5.11 4.49 -7.84
CA TRP A 132 -4.71 5.19 -9.05
C TRP A 132 -5.78 5.08 -10.13
N PRO A 133 -5.84 6.03 -11.09
CA PRO A 133 -6.73 5.91 -12.23
C PRO A 133 -6.30 4.75 -13.14
N ALA A 134 -7.28 3.97 -13.58
CA ALA A 134 -7.09 2.84 -14.47
C ALA A 134 -8.11 2.92 -15.62
N SER A 135 -7.62 3.06 -16.85
CA SER A 135 -8.46 3.13 -18.03
C SER A 135 -8.29 1.84 -18.82
N PRO A 136 -9.35 1.03 -19.04
CA PRO A 136 -9.23 -0.23 -19.79
C PRO A 136 -8.71 -0.06 -21.23
N ASN A 137 -8.67 1.18 -21.75
CA ASN A 137 -8.13 1.51 -23.06
C ASN A 137 -6.75 2.23 -23.04
N GLY A 138 -6.11 2.44 -21.89
CA GLY A 138 -4.77 3.04 -21.79
C GLY A 138 -4.65 4.47 -22.35
N VAL A 139 -5.77 5.11 -22.73
CA VAL A 139 -5.78 6.50 -23.19
C VAL A 139 -5.93 7.39 -21.97
N ALA A 140 -4.87 8.10 -21.63
CA ALA A 140 -4.91 9.17 -20.64
C ALA A 140 -6.04 10.14 -21.03
N ALA A 141 -6.90 10.49 -20.07
CA ALA A 141 -7.82 11.60 -20.22
C ALA A 141 -6.96 12.86 -20.44
N LEU A 142 -7.09 13.46 -21.63
CA LEU A 142 -6.47 14.72 -22.04
C LEU A 142 -7.06 15.91 -21.27
#